data_AF-A0A200JCC7-F1
#
_entry.id   AF-A0A200JCC7-F1
#
_cell.length_a   1.000
_cell.length_b   1.000
_cell.length_c   1.000
_cell.angle_alpha   90.00
_cell.angle_beta   90.00
_cell.angle_gamma   90.00
#
_symmetry.space_group_name_H-M   'P 1'
#
loop_
_entity.id
_entity.type
_entity.pdbx_description
1 polymer ?
#
loop_
_entity_poly.entity_id
_entity_poly.type
_entity_poly.pdbx_seq_one_letter_code
_entity_poly.pdbx_strand_id
1 'polypeptide(L)'
;MNAKDNAGFTALHFAVMSNQYEIADYLITKGAKIDSQDNFGNTPLWRAAMEYEDENNKLIQLLLMNGADPRIENNYGISAESLLSE
;
A
#
# COMPACT_ATOMS: atom_id res chain seq x y z
N MET A 1 -13.42 7.92 2.32
CA MET A 1 -12.30 7.26 1.61
C MET A 1 -11.57 6.21 2.44
N ASN A 2 -11.54 6.33 3.78
CA ASN A 2 -10.81 5.40 4.65
C ASN A 2 -11.70 4.31 5.25
N ALA A 3 -12.87 4.07 4.65
CA ALA A 3 -13.72 2.97 5.04
C ALA A 3 -12.99 1.66 4.75
N LYS A 4 -13.19 0.69 5.64
CA LYS A 4 -12.61 -0.64 5.54
C LYS A 4 -13.72 -1.66 5.29
N ASP A 5 -13.42 -2.66 4.48
CA ASP A 5 -14.26 -3.85 4.38
C ASP A 5 -14.04 -4.80 5.57
N ASN A 6 -14.65 -5.98 5.52
CA ASN A 6 -14.53 -6.98 6.59
C ASN A 6 -13.11 -7.54 6.75
N ALA A 7 -12.26 -7.42 5.72
CA ALA A 7 -10.86 -7.83 5.73
C ALA A 7 -9.91 -6.67 6.11
N GLY A 8 -10.44 -5.48 6.40
CA GLY A 8 -9.66 -4.31 6.77
C GLY A 8 -9.14 -3.51 5.56
N PHE A 9 -9.46 -3.93 4.34
CA PHE A 9 -8.99 -3.27 3.12
C PHE A 9 -9.72 -1.94 2.90
N THR A 10 -8.94 -0.93 2.53
CA THR A 10 -9.45 0.36 2.06
C THR A 10 -9.50 0.40 0.54
N ALA A 11 -10.16 1.42 -0.02
CA ALA A 11 -10.14 1.67 -1.46
C ALA A 11 -8.70 1.76 -2.03
N LEU A 12 -7.75 2.30 -1.26
CA LEU A 12 -6.36 2.40 -1.69
C LEU A 12 -5.68 1.03 -1.79
N HIS A 13 -6.00 0.08 -0.90
CA HIS A 13 -5.51 -1.30 -1.04
C HIS A 13 -5.99 -1.92 -2.34
N PHE A 14 -7.28 -1.81 -2.65
CA PHE A 14 -7.85 -2.38 -3.88
C PHE A 14 -7.26 -1.74 -5.13
N ALA A 15 -7.08 -0.41 -5.15
CA ALA A 15 -6.46 0.28 -6.27
C ALA A 15 -5.03 -0.22 -6.51
N VAL A 16 -4.25 -0.40 -5.44
CA VAL A 16 -2.91 -0.97 -5.50
C VAL A 16 -2.96 -2.42 -5.98
N MET A 17 -3.69 -3.32 -5.31
CA MET A 17 -3.75 -4.74 -5.67
C MET A 17 -4.28 -4.99 -7.09
N SER A 18 -5.05 -4.05 -7.65
CA SER A 18 -5.58 -4.13 -9.01
C SER A 18 -4.70 -3.43 -10.06
N ASN A 19 -3.51 -2.94 -9.68
CA ASN A 19 -2.60 -2.18 -10.53
C ASN A 19 -3.21 -0.91 -11.18
N GLN A 20 -4.07 -0.20 -10.44
CA GLN A 20 -4.80 0.98 -10.95
C GLN A 20 -4.18 2.29 -10.46
N TYR A 21 -3.11 2.73 -11.15
CA TYR A 21 -2.35 3.92 -10.80
C TYR A 21 -3.21 5.19 -10.67
N GLU A 22 -4.05 5.48 -11.65
CA GLU A 22 -4.86 6.70 -11.68
C GLU A 22 -5.88 6.74 -10.55
N ILE A 23 -6.42 5.58 -10.14
CA ILE A 23 -7.32 5.50 -8.99
C ILE A 23 -6.54 5.67 -7.70
N ALA A 24 -5.37 5.05 -7.57
CA ALA A 24 -4.52 5.22 -6.39
C ALA A 24 -4.12 6.69 -6.20
N ASP A 25 -3.67 7.37 -7.25
CA ASP A 25 -3.32 8.79 -7.24
C ASP A 25 -4.53 9.68 -6.86
N TYR A 26 -5.69 9.42 -7.47
CA TYR A 26 -6.92 10.11 -7.11
C TYR A 26 -7.30 9.91 -5.64
N LEU A 27 -7.18 8.70 -5.11
CA LEU A 27 -7.48 8.42 -3.70
C LEU A 27 -6.49 9.12 -2.78
N ILE A 28 -5.19 9.13 -3.10
CA ILE A 28 -4.19 9.83 -2.28
C ILE A 28 -4.48 11.34 -2.26
N THR A 29 -4.69 11.95 -3.43
CA THR A 29 -4.97 13.40 -3.55
C THR A 29 -6.26 13.84 -2.85
N LYS A 30 -7.23 12.93 -2.67
CA LYS A 30 -8.46 13.19 -1.91
C LYS A 30 -8.32 12.95 -0.40
N GLY A 31 -7.13 12.60 0.09
CA GLY A 31 -6.85 12.40 1.52
C GLY A 31 -7.07 10.96 2.01
N ALA A 32 -6.77 9.96 1.18
CA ALA A 32 -6.72 8.58 1.66
C ALA A 32 -5.62 8.43 2.72
N LYS A 33 -5.90 7.66 3.78
CA LYS A 33 -4.91 7.29 4.78
C LYS A 33 -3.94 6.29 4.15
N ILE A 34 -2.77 6.79 3.76
CA ILE A 34 -1.77 6.06 2.98
C ILE A 34 -1.27 4.80 3.68
N ASP A 35 -1.09 4.86 5.01
CA ASP A 35 -0.62 3.75 5.85
C ASP A 35 -1.75 2.99 6.56
N SER A 36 -2.95 2.96 5.99
CA SER A 36 -4.03 2.15 6.58
C SER A 36 -3.63 0.68 6.57
N GLN A 37 -3.65 0.00 7.72
CA GLN A 37 -3.37 -1.43 7.77
C GLN A 37 -4.64 -2.28 7.58
N ASP A 38 -4.58 -3.33 6.77
CA ASP A 38 -5.61 -4.37 6.72
C ASP A 38 -5.61 -5.26 7.98
N ASN A 39 -6.46 -6.28 8.05
CA ASN A 39 -6.55 -7.15 9.24
C ASN A 39 -5.28 -7.97 9.50
N PHE A 40 -4.38 -8.08 8.52
CA PHE A 40 -3.07 -8.73 8.67
C PHE A 40 -1.96 -7.73 9.01
N GLY A 41 -2.28 -6.45 9.17
CA GLY A 41 -1.29 -5.40 9.44
C GLY A 41 -0.62 -4.87 8.17
N ASN A 42 -1.03 -5.30 6.97
CA ASN A 42 -0.37 -4.88 5.73
C ASN A 42 -0.87 -3.50 5.31
N THR A 43 0.05 -2.62 4.95
CA THR A 43 -0.27 -1.33 4.32
C THR A 43 -0.48 -1.51 2.80
N PRO A 44 -1.04 -0.52 2.09
CA PRO A 44 -1.05 -0.52 0.63
C PRO A 44 0.36 -0.67 0.04
N LEU A 45 1.38 -0.06 0.64
CA LEU A 45 2.76 -0.20 0.19
C LEU A 45 3.29 -1.62 0.38
N TRP A 46 2.98 -2.26 1.52
CA TRP A 46 3.31 -3.67 1.73
C TRP A 46 2.68 -4.58 0.67
N ARG A 47 1.40 -4.34 0.33
CA ARG A 47 0.72 -5.08 -0.73
C ARG A 47 1.38 -4.85 -2.09
N ALA A 48 1.79 -3.62 -2.42
CA ALA A 48 2.51 -3.33 -3.65
C ALA A 48 3.85 -4.08 -3.71
N ALA A 49 4.62 -4.07 -2.63
CA ALA A 49 5.93 -4.74 -2.55
C ALA A 49 5.81 -6.27 -2.68
N MET A 50 4.70 -6.87 -2.25
CA MET A 50 4.47 -8.31 -2.42
C MET A 50 3.98 -8.72 -3.81
N GLU A 51 3.13 -7.90 -4.42
CA GLU A 51 2.47 -8.24 -5.69
C GLU A 51 3.35 -7.91 -6.90
N TYR A 52 4.32 -7.02 -6.75
CA TYR A 52 5.16 -6.54 -7.85
C TYR A 52 6.63 -6.88 -7.63
N GLU A 53 7.20 -7.59 -8.61
CA GLU A 53 8.61 -8.02 -8.61
C GLU A 53 9.60 -6.85 -8.82
N ASP A 54 9.14 -5.69 -9.30
CA ASP A 54 9.98 -4.54 -9.61
C ASP A 54 9.72 -3.39 -8.63
N GLU A 55 10.72 -3.03 -7.83
CA GLU A 55 10.72 -1.87 -6.93
C GLU A 55 10.46 -0.53 -7.66
N ASN A 56 10.72 -0.48 -8.98
CA ASN A 56 10.42 0.66 -9.84
C ASN A 56 8.97 0.68 -10.31
N ASN A 57 8.12 -0.22 -9.82
CA ASN A 57 6.69 -0.17 -10.09
C ASN A 57 6.13 1.21 -9.72
N LYS A 58 5.38 1.80 -10.64
CA LYS A 58 4.84 3.16 -10.50
C LYS A 58 3.97 3.33 -9.25
N LEU A 59 3.28 2.28 -8.78
CA LEU A 59 2.49 2.32 -7.56
C LEU A 59 3.36 2.34 -6.30
N ILE A 60 4.46 1.59 -6.28
CA ILE A 60 5.44 1.64 -5.18
C ILE A 60 5.99 3.06 -5.08
N GLN A 61 6.44 3.61 -6.21
CA GLN A 61 6.97 4.97 -6.28
C GLN A 61 5.93 6.02 -5.89
N LEU A 62 4.68 5.89 -6.37
CA LEU A 62 3.59 6.79 -6.01
C LEU A 62 3.34 6.82 -4.49
N LEU A 63 3.28 5.65 -3.85
CA LEU A 63 3.04 5.54 -2.42
C LEU A 63 4.20 6.13 -1.62
N LEU A 64 5.45 5.80 -1.96
CA LEU A 64 6.65 6.34 -1.31
C LEU A 64 6.75 7.86 -1.45
N MET A 65 6.52 8.39 -2.66
CA MET A 65 6.54 9.84 -2.93
C MET A 65 5.46 10.60 -2.15
N ASN A 66 4.36 9.94 -1.81
CA ASN A 66 3.27 10.52 -1.01
C ASN A 66 3.37 10.19 0.49
N GLY A 67 4.52 9.69 0.94
CA GLY A 67 4.85 9.56 2.36
C GLY A 67 4.38 8.26 3.02
N ALA A 68 4.14 7.19 2.25
CA ALA A 68 3.96 5.87 2.83
C ALA A 68 5.21 5.45 3.60
N ASP A 69 5.06 4.94 4.83
CA ASP A 69 6.21 4.47 5.62
C ASP A 69 6.52 3.00 5.27
N PRO A 70 7.66 2.70 4.61
CA PRO A 70 8.01 1.35 4.21
C PRO A 70 8.37 0.45 5.40
N ARG A 71 8.58 1.03 6.59
CA ARG A 71 9.02 0.30 7.80
C ARG A 71 7.87 -0.22 8.65
N ILE A 72 6.62 0.09 8.29
CA ILE A 72 5.47 -0.43 9.04
C ILE A 72 5.44 -1.95 8.87
N GLU A 73 5.60 -2.63 10.00
CA GLU A 73 5.52 -4.09 10.07
C GLU A 73 4.06 -4.53 10.10
N ASN A 74 3.80 -5.61 9.36
CA ASN A 74 2.54 -6.32 9.48
C ASN A 74 2.50 -7.19 10.75
N ASN A 75 1.43 -7.95 10.95
CA ASN A 75 1.27 -8.80 12.14
C ASN A 75 2.29 -9.95 12.24
N TYR A 76 3.12 -10.15 11.21
CA TYR A 76 4.20 -11.14 11.16
C TYR A 76 5.59 -10.53 11.33
N GLY A 77 5.70 -9.21 11.56
CA GLY A 77 6.98 -8.51 11.69
C GLY A 77 7.67 -8.24 10.35
N ILE A 78 6.96 -8.33 9.22
CA ILE A 78 7.49 -8.10 7.88
C ILE A 78 7.08 -6.70 7.41
N SER A 79 8.04 -5.91 6.95
CA SER A 79 7.82 -4.55 6.43
C SER A 79 7.92 -4.52 4.90
N ALA A 80 7.39 -3.47 4.27
CA ALA A 80 7.55 -3.30 2.82
C ALA A 80 9.02 -3.09 2.44
N GLU A 81 9.79 -2.39 3.28
CA GLU A 81 11.23 -2.22 3.09
C GLU A 81 11.96 -3.57 2.99
N SER A 82 11.63 -4.51 3.88
CA SER A 82 12.29 -5.84 3.86
C SER A 82 12.03 -6.60 2.56
N LEU A 83 10.85 -6.44 1.97
CA LEU A 83 10.46 -7.11 0.74
C LEU A 83 11.06 -6.46 -0.52
N LEU A 84 11.23 -5.14 -0.51
CA LEU A 84 11.84 -4.40 -1.63
C LEU A 84 13.36 -4.54 -1.67
N SER A 85 13.97 -4.97 -0.57
CA SER A 85 15.42 -5.17 -0.46
C SER A 85 15.92 -6.57 -0.86
N GLU A 86 15.00 -7.49 -1.19
CA GLU A 86 15.31 -8.86 -1.64
C GLU A 86 15.50 -8.94 -3.16
#